data_AF-A0A1F2Y2L4-F1
#
_entry.id   AF-A0A1F2Y2L4-F1
#
_cell.length_a   1.000
_cell.length_b   1.000
_cell.length_c   1.000
_cell.angle_alpha   90.00
_cell.angle_beta   90.00
_cell.angle_gamma   90.00
#
_symmetry.space_group_name_H-M   'P 1'
#
loop_
_entity.id
_entity.type
_entity.pdbx_description
1 polymer ?
#
loop_
_entity_poly.entity_id
_entity_poly.type
_entity_poly.pdbx_seq_one_letter_code
_entity_poly.pdbx_strand_id
1 'polypeptide(L)'
;AWCSNEPARVAEHYARDGSVAINGAAPLPIMEVAESFMAAFPDMQLLMDDVVIRDDERVEYHWTLVGTNTGPGGTGNRVRISGFEEWTIGDDGLVAASLGNYDQAEYDRQIAHGVGEAG
;
A
#
# COMPACT_ATOMS: atom_id res chain seq x y z
N ALA A 1 10.85 -2.60 -1.40
CA ALA A 1 10.85 -1.13 -1.51
C ALA A 1 10.11 -0.46 -0.35
N TRP A 2 8.83 -0.74 -0.11
CA TRP A 2 8.00 -0.05 0.89
C TRP A 2 8.55 0.05 2.32
N CYS A 3 9.35 -0.91 2.80
CA CYS A 3 9.97 -0.84 4.13
C CYS A 3 11.27 0.00 4.19
N SER A 4 11.75 0.56 3.07
CA SER A 4 12.97 1.38 3.07
C SER A 4 12.75 2.81 3.54
N ASN A 5 11.49 3.24 3.66
CA ASN A 5 11.11 4.63 3.91
C ASN A 5 11.65 5.61 2.84
N GLU A 6 11.84 5.13 1.61
CA GLU A 6 12.31 5.91 0.46
C GLU A 6 11.32 5.75 -0.71
N PRO A 7 10.46 6.74 -0.99
CA PRO A 7 9.42 6.66 -2.03
C PRO A 7 9.98 6.35 -3.41
N ALA A 8 11.15 6.90 -3.74
CA ALA A 8 11.83 6.65 -5.01
C ALA A 8 12.13 5.17 -5.25
N ARG A 9 12.46 4.41 -4.20
CA ARG A 9 12.72 2.96 -4.30
C ARG A 9 11.45 2.17 -4.60
N VAL A 10 10.28 2.70 -4.28
CA VAL A 10 8.99 2.11 -4.70
C VAL A 10 8.77 2.42 -6.17
N ALA A 11 8.95 3.68 -6.57
CA ALA A 11 8.78 4.13 -7.94
C ALA A 11 9.70 3.40 -8.95
N GLU A 12 10.89 2.95 -8.54
CA GLU A 12 11.79 2.12 -9.36
C GLU A 12 11.17 0.81 -9.86
N HIS A 13 10.11 0.31 -9.21
CA HIS A 13 9.40 -0.90 -9.63
C HIS A 13 8.18 -0.61 -10.52
N TYR A 14 7.89 0.67 -10.78
CA TYR A 14 6.79 1.11 -11.61
C TYR A 14 7.32 1.70 -12.90
N ALA A 15 6.52 1.60 -13.97
CA ALA A 15 6.78 2.31 -15.20
C ALA A 15 6.80 3.83 -14.93
N ARG A 16 7.36 4.62 -15.85
CA ARG A 16 7.49 6.08 -15.69
C ARG A 16 6.17 6.78 -15.31
N ASP A 17 5.07 6.33 -15.89
CA ASP A 17 3.72 6.84 -15.66
C ASP A 17 2.87 5.87 -14.82
N GLY A 18 3.54 4.99 -14.06
CA GLY A 18 2.91 4.00 -13.20
C GLY A 18 2.08 4.65 -12.10
N SER A 19 0.87 4.12 -11.92
CA SER A 19 -0.10 4.69 -11.00
C SER A 19 -0.76 3.63 -10.12
N VAL A 20 -1.29 4.09 -8.98
CA VAL A 20 -2.09 3.27 -8.07
C VAL A 20 -3.46 3.91 -7.92
N ALA A 21 -4.50 3.12 -8.14
CA ALA A 21 -5.87 3.47 -7.75
C ALA A 21 -6.25 2.65 -6.51
N ILE A 22 -6.61 3.32 -5.42
CA ILE A 22 -6.98 2.68 -4.15
C ILE A 22 -8.49 2.69 -3.97
N ASN A 23 -9.09 1.55 -3.66
CA ASN A 23 -10.53 1.41 -3.35
C ASN A 23 -11.45 2.04 -4.41
N GLY A 24 -11.06 1.94 -5.70
CA GLY A 24 -11.81 2.50 -6.83
C GLY A 24 -11.68 4.02 -7.03
N ALA A 25 -10.80 4.69 -6.28
CA ALA A 25 -10.52 6.11 -6.45
C ALA A 25 -9.77 6.39 -7.77
N ALA A 26 -9.65 7.68 -8.11
CA ALA A 26 -8.84 8.10 -9.26
C ALA A 26 -7.37 7.66 -9.06
N PRO A 27 -6.67 7.25 -10.14
CA PRO A 27 -5.28 6.84 -10.05
C PRO A 27 -4.39 8.02 -9.64
N LEU A 28 -3.47 7.76 -8.73
CA LEU A 28 -2.43 8.69 -8.28
C LEU A 28 -1.04 8.17 -8.68
N PRO A 29 -0.05 9.06 -8.90
CA PRO A 29 1.33 8.64 -9.09
C PRO A 29 1.81 7.84 -7.88
N ILE A 30 2.49 6.71 -8.12
CA ILE A 30 2.99 5.83 -7.04
C ILE A 30 3.84 6.58 -6.01
N MET A 31 4.62 7.57 -6.45
CA MET A 31 5.48 8.34 -5.57
C MET A 31 4.69 9.17 -4.55
N GLU A 32 3.58 9.79 -4.97
CA GLU A 32 2.69 10.53 -4.07
C GLU A 32 2.03 9.60 -3.04
N VAL A 33 1.60 8.41 -3.49
CA VAL A 33 1.02 7.40 -2.60
C VAL A 33 2.07 6.94 -1.60
N ALA A 34 3.26 6.57 -2.04
CA ALA A 34 4.35 6.11 -1.18
C ALA A 34 4.78 7.18 -0.15
N GLU A 35 4.93 8.44 -0.59
CA GLU A 35 5.21 9.57 0.29
C GLU A 35 4.14 9.72 1.38
N SER A 36 2.86 9.64 1.02
CA SER A 36 1.77 9.83 1.97
C SER A 36 1.74 8.76 3.08
N PHE A 37 1.91 7.49 2.72
CA PHE A 37 1.93 6.40 3.69
C PHE A 37 3.19 6.43 4.57
N MET A 38 4.37 6.67 3.97
CA MET A 38 5.63 6.78 4.72
C MET A 38 5.65 7.98 5.68
N ALA A 39 5.05 9.10 5.30
CA ALA A 39 4.90 10.26 6.16
C ALA A 39 3.92 9.98 7.33
N ALA A 40 2.81 9.29 7.07
CA ALA A 40 1.81 8.95 8.09
C ALA A 40 2.32 7.88 9.07
N PHE A 41 3.13 6.93 8.60
CA PHE A 41 3.63 5.77 9.33
C PHE A 41 5.16 5.64 9.19
N PRO A 42 5.96 6.39 9.95
CA PRO A 42 7.43 6.32 9.86
C PRO A 42 8.04 4.95 10.21
N ASP A 43 7.30 4.11 10.94
CA ASP A 43 7.65 2.73 11.32
C ASP A 43 6.95 1.67 10.44
N MET A 44 6.41 2.06 9.28
CA MET A 44 5.64 1.18 8.42
C MET A 44 6.42 -0.05 7.97
N GLN A 45 5.73 -1.18 7.98
CA GLN A 45 6.14 -2.43 7.37
C GLN A 45 5.03 -2.91 6.45
N LEU A 46 5.39 -3.26 5.22
CA LEU A 46 4.50 -3.96 4.30
C LEU A 46 4.95 -5.42 4.23
N LEU A 47 4.11 -6.31 4.75
CA LEU A 47 4.32 -7.74 4.74
C LEU A 47 3.70 -8.29 3.45
N MET A 48 4.46 -9.11 2.72
CA MET A 48 3.94 -9.89 1.62
C MET A 48 3.28 -11.14 2.20
N ASP A 49 1.98 -11.30 1.97
CA ASP A 49 1.22 -12.46 2.42
C ASP A 49 1.16 -13.53 1.32
N ASP A 50 0.90 -13.14 0.07
CA ASP A 50 0.84 -14.05 -1.08
C ASP A 50 1.05 -13.32 -2.43
N VAL A 51 1.42 -14.07 -3.47
CA VAL A 51 1.50 -13.60 -4.85
C VAL A 51 0.86 -14.65 -5.75
N VAL A 52 -0.22 -14.26 -6.44
CA VAL A 52 -0.93 -15.13 -7.38
C VAL A 52 -0.78 -14.59 -8.79
N ILE A 53 -0.25 -15.41 -9.69
CA ILE A 53 -0.22 -15.10 -11.13
C ILE A 53 -1.49 -15.68 -11.74
N ARG A 54 -2.34 -14.83 -12.30
CA ARG A 54 -3.58 -15.23 -12.97
C ARG A 54 -3.31 -15.60 -14.43
N ASP A 55 -4.21 -16.40 -15.01
CA ASP A 55 -4.09 -16.92 -16.38
C ASP A 55 -4.05 -15.83 -17.46
N ASP A 56 -4.46 -14.61 -17.13
CA ASP A 56 -4.45 -13.43 -18.01
C ASP A 56 -3.24 -12.50 -17.79
N GLU A 57 -2.14 -13.03 -17.25
CA GLU A 57 -0.89 -12.33 -16.96
C GLU A 57 -1.02 -11.19 -15.93
N ARG A 58 -2.17 -11.09 -15.26
CA ARG A 58 -2.32 -10.21 -14.09
C ARG A 58 -1.68 -10.86 -12.87
N VAL A 59 -1.07 -10.02 -12.04
CA VAL A 59 -0.52 -10.45 -10.76
C VAL A 59 -1.39 -9.90 -9.65
N GLU A 60 -1.81 -10.76 -8.72
CA GLU A 60 -2.46 -10.36 -7.48
C GLU A 60 -1.46 -10.47 -6.33
N TYR A 61 -1.13 -9.34 -5.73
CA TYR A 61 -0.20 -9.23 -4.61
C TYR A 61 -0.99 -8.99 -3.32
N HIS A 62 -1.02 -9.97 -2.42
CA HIS A 62 -1.67 -9.85 -1.12
C HIS A 62 -0.66 -9.35 -0.08
N TRP A 63 -1.09 -8.39 0.73
CA TRP A 63 -0.22 -7.72 1.67
C TRP A 63 -0.90 -7.38 2.99
N THR A 64 -0.08 -7.20 4.02
CA THR A 64 -0.48 -6.62 5.30
C THR A 64 0.40 -5.43 5.63
N LEU A 65 -0.20 -4.24 5.75
CA LEU A 65 0.45 -3.03 6.23
C LEU A 65 0.35 -2.97 7.75
N VAL A 66 1.50 -2.78 8.40
CA VAL A 66 1.62 -2.56 9.84
C VAL A 66 2.33 -1.24 10.06
N GLY A 67 1.85 -0.41 10.96
CA GLY A 67 2.51 0.85 11.31
C GLY A 67 1.84 1.56 12.46
N THR A 68 2.46 2.63 12.94
CA THR A 68 1.93 3.48 14.00
C THR A 68 1.75 4.87 13.45
N ASN A 69 0.54 5.43 13.53
CA ASN A 69 0.17 6.71 12.95
C ASN A 69 0.78 7.88 13.74
N THR A 70 2.10 8.00 13.69
CA THR A 70 2.93 8.96 14.44
C THR A 70 3.45 10.09 13.57
N GLY A 71 3.08 10.09 12.28
CA GLY A 71 3.32 11.21 11.38
C GLY A 71 2.68 12.52 11.83
N PRO A 72 2.93 13.62 11.11
CA PRO A 72 2.35 14.93 11.42
C PRO A 72 0.81 14.87 11.55
N GLY A 73 0.28 15.28 12.70
CA GLY A 73 -1.16 15.24 12.98
C GLY A 73 -1.73 13.85 13.25
N GLY A 74 -0.88 12.84 13.41
CA GLY A 74 -1.29 11.46 13.63
C GLY A 74 -1.89 11.20 15.01
N THR A 75 -2.65 10.12 15.10
CA THR A 75 -3.38 9.72 16.32
C THR A 75 -2.52 8.96 17.33
N GLY A 76 -1.33 8.51 16.91
CA GLY A 76 -0.47 7.60 17.69
C GLY A 76 -0.95 6.14 17.71
N ASN A 77 -2.07 5.84 17.06
CA ASN A 77 -2.65 4.50 17.05
C ASN A 77 -1.91 3.58 16.08
N ARG A 78 -1.81 2.30 16.47
CA ARG A 78 -1.26 1.25 15.62
C ARG A 78 -2.31 0.73 14.65
N VAL A 79 -1.91 0.54 13.40
CA VAL A 79 -2.68 -0.10 12.35
C VAL A 79 -2.04 -1.44 11.95
N ARG A 80 -2.89 -2.38 11.58
CA ARG A 80 -2.60 -3.65 10.92
C ARG A 80 -3.78 -3.92 9.98
N ILE A 81 -3.62 -3.54 8.72
CA ILE A 81 -4.63 -3.74 7.68
C ILE A 81 -4.08 -4.68 6.61
N SER A 82 -4.94 -5.53 6.09
CA SER A 82 -4.60 -6.40 4.96
C SER A 82 -5.36 -5.94 3.72
N GLY A 83 -4.75 -6.14 2.57
CA GLY A 83 -5.31 -5.79 1.29
C GLY A 83 -4.68 -6.61 0.18
N PHE A 84 -5.04 -6.29 -1.05
CA PHE A 84 -4.40 -6.84 -2.23
C PHE A 84 -4.27 -5.78 -3.31
N GLU A 85 -3.30 -5.96 -4.18
CA GLU A 85 -3.13 -5.17 -5.39
C GLU A 85 -3.22 -6.06 -6.62
N GLU A 86 -3.97 -5.62 -7.62
CA GLU A 86 -3.95 -6.21 -8.95
C GLU A 86 -3.00 -5.39 -9.83
N TRP A 87 -1.94 -6.03 -10.31
CA TRP A 87 -0.92 -5.41 -11.14
C TRP A 87 -1.10 -5.75 -12.61
N THR A 88 -1.05 -4.72 -13.44
CA THR A 88 -0.77 -4.82 -14.87
C THR A 88 0.72 -4.58 -15.08
N ILE A 89 1.43 -5.59 -15.57
CA ILE A 89 2.85 -5.49 -15.91
C ILE A 89 2.97 -5.01 -17.36
N GLY A 90 3.82 -4.01 -17.60
CA GLY A 90 4.13 -3.51 -18.93
C GLY A 90 5.18 -4.35 -19.66
N ASP A 91 5.38 -4.07 -20.95
CA ASP A 91 6.38 -4.76 -21.79
C ASP A 91 7.83 -4.57 -21.29
N ASP A 92 8.07 -3.57 -20.43
CA ASP A 92 9.34 -3.29 -19.77
C ASP A 92 9.56 -4.12 -18.49
N GLY A 93 8.59 -4.96 -18.12
CA GLY A 93 8.60 -5.76 -16.90
C GLY A 93 8.32 -4.97 -15.62
N LEU A 94 7.89 -3.70 -15.74
CA LEU A 94 7.55 -2.84 -14.61
C LEU A 94 6.02 -2.78 -14.41
N VAL A 95 5.59 -2.38 -13.21
CA VAL A 95 4.16 -2.19 -12.93
C VAL A 95 3.67 -0.94 -13.65
N ALA A 96 2.81 -1.12 -14.66
CA ALA A 96 2.20 -0.03 -15.42
C ALA A 96 0.97 0.54 -14.69
N ALA A 97 0.18 -0.32 -14.05
CA ALA A 97 -0.97 0.08 -13.24
C ALA A 97 -1.17 -0.88 -12.08
N SER A 98 -1.50 -0.34 -10.90
CA SER A 98 -1.88 -1.10 -9.71
C SER A 98 -3.28 -0.68 -9.25
N LEU A 99 -4.14 -1.66 -9.00
CA LEU A 99 -5.45 -1.47 -8.37
C LEU A 99 -5.40 -2.04 -6.96
N GLY A 100 -5.28 -1.16 -5.97
CA GLY A 100 -5.22 -1.52 -4.56
C GLY A 100 -6.60 -1.59 -3.92
N ASN A 101 -6.84 -2.63 -3.14
CA ASN A 101 -8.09 -2.83 -2.41
C ASN A 101 -7.78 -3.22 -0.95
N TYR A 102 -8.40 -2.52 -0.01
CA TYR A 102 -8.39 -2.87 1.42
C TYR A 102 -9.68 -2.41 2.10
N ASP A 103 -9.96 -2.92 3.29
CA ASP A 103 -11.11 -2.47 4.07
C ASP A 103 -10.89 -1.06 4.63
N GLN A 104 -11.42 -0.06 3.93
CA GLN A 104 -11.33 1.35 4.33
C GLN A 104 -11.99 1.59 5.70
N ALA A 105 -13.10 0.93 6.00
CA ALA A 105 -13.81 1.14 7.25
C ALA A 105 -12.99 0.62 8.43
N GLU A 106 -12.32 -0.52 8.26
CA GLU A 106 -11.40 -1.05 9.26
C GLU A 106 -10.15 -0.20 9.40
N TYR A 107 -9.59 0.32 8.30
CA TYR A 107 -8.49 1.28 8.36
C TYR A 107 -8.88 2.53 9.16
N ASP A 108 -10.02 3.14 8.86
CA ASP A 108 -10.51 4.34 9.54
C ASP A 108 -10.79 4.05 11.03
N ARG A 109 -11.35 2.88 11.35
CA ARG A 109 -11.54 2.42 12.73
C ARG A 109 -10.21 2.33 13.47
N GLN A 110 -9.19 1.70 12.87
CA GLN A 110 -7.88 1.53 13.49
C GLN A 110 -7.11 2.86 13.61
N ILE A 111 -7.28 3.79 12.66
CA ILE A 111 -6.77 5.15 12.80
C ILE A 111 -7.37 5.82 14.03
N ALA A 112 -8.68 5.70 14.24
CA ALA A 112 -9.39 6.34 15.35
C ALA A 112 -9.17 5.65 16.71
N HIS A 113 -9.08 4.32 16.73
CA HIS A 113 -9.15 3.53 17.96
C HIS A 113 -8.03 2.49 18.13
N GLY A 114 -7.12 2.35 17.15
CA GLY A 114 -6.11 1.31 17.10
C GLY A 114 -6.66 -0.07 16.74
N VAL A 115 -5.75 -1.03 16.59
CA VAL A 115 -6.03 -2.45 16.31
C VAL A 115 -6.97 -3.13 17.31
N GLY A 116 -7.23 -2.53 18.47
CA GLY A 116 -7.94 -3.15 19.59
C GLY A 116 -7.00 -4.05 20.38
N GLU A 117 -7.18 -4.11 21.70
CA GLU A 117 -6.49 -5.12 22.50
C GLU A 117 -7.06 -6.48 22.09
N ALA A 118 -6.21 -7.37 21.58
CA ALA A 118 -6.51 -8.79 21.66
C ALA A 118 -6.62 -9.10 23.16
N GLY A 119 -7.85 -9.28 23.64
CA GLY A 119 -8.12 -9.65 25.03
C GLY A 119 -7.48 -10.97 25.42
#